data_AF-A0A6M3JT52-F1
#
_entry.id   AF-A0A6M3JT52-F1
#
_cell.length_a   1.000
_cell.length_b   1.000
_cell.length_c   1.000
_cell.angle_alpha   90.00
_cell.angle_beta   90.00
_cell.angle_gamma   90.00
#
_symmetry.space_group_name_H-M   'P 1'
#
loop_
_entity.id
_entity.type
_entity.pdbx_description
1 polymer ?
#
loop_
_entity_poly.entity_id
_entity_poly.type
_entity_poly.pdbx_seq_one_letter_code
_entity_poly.pdbx_strand_id
1 'polypeptide(L)'
;MGDVDIRPDLAGEGGGLVDDFDGTIADLRFVMTDYDGNVPDPVPVGRIAFDIDGEESVQLYSVGGNADFAPDETGRGLKKLKSKAALTKTCKYIMFVDSLVQSGFPLNRLDPKDCSSVIGTVGHFLRKAVEFKGLKRKKDDRDSTVLLCTKIISLPGEDGGKGKAKGKSKSAAPDDTLADAVAGIIQGVIIENDGEVAKKNLLSALFKSEDVKALDDKKGALKLASDDTFLKSRDEWTYEEGMLKME
;
A
#
# COMPACT_ATOMS: atom_id res chain seq x y z
N MET A 1 28.70 36.75 -2.38
CA MET A 1 27.70 35.88 -3.02
C MET A 1 28.47 34.99 -3.96
N GLY A 2 28.42 33.67 -3.78
CA GLY A 2 29.06 32.72 -4.69
C GLY A 2 28.19 32.52 -5.93
N ASP A 3 28.82 32.38 -7.09
CA ASP A 3 28.12 32.07 -8.34
C ASP A 3 27.47 30.67 -8.25
N VAL A 4 26.27 30.52 -8.83
CA VAL A 4 25.57 29.23 -8.90
C VAL A 4 26.13 28.44 -10.08
N ASP A 5 26.59 27.22 -9.81
CA ASP A 5 27.15 26.32 -10.82
C ASP A 5 26.01 25.72 -11.66
N ILE A 6 25.99 26.05 -12.95
CA ILE A 6 24.94 25.64 -13.91
C ILE A 6 25.30 24.38 -14.69
N ARG A 7 26.39 23.69 -14.32
CA ARG A 7 26.81 22.46 -14.96
C ARG A 7 25.75 21.37 -14.79
N PRO A 8 25.24 20.77 -15.89
CA PRO A 8 24.18 19.76 -15.83
C PRO A 8 24.53 18.52 -15.00
N ASP A 9 25.81 18.14 -14.94
CA ASP A 9 26.34 17.05 -14.11
C ASP A 9 26.37 17.37 -12.60
N LEU A 10 26.17 18.64 -12.23
CA LEU A 10 26.05 19.12 -10.86
C LEU A 10 24.66 19.65 -10.53
N ALA A 11 23.71 19.55 -11.46
CA ALA A 11 22.33 19.88 -11.20
C ALA A 11 21.79 18.88 -10.16
N GLY A 12 21.52 19.36 -8.94
CA GLY A 12 20.79 18.57 -7.96
C GLY A 12 19.38 18.31 -8.47
N GLU A 13 18.98 17.04 -8.55
CA GLU A 13 17.60 16.68 -8.82
C GLU A 13 16.73 17.29 -7.71
N GLY A 14 15.92 18.29 -8.07
CA GLY A 14 15.02 18.93 -7.12
C GLY A 14 14.11 17.89 -6.49
N GLY A 15 14.21 17.74 -5.16
CA GLY A 15 13.60 16.66 -4.37
C GLY A 15 12.13 16.41 -4.68
N GLY A 16 11.90 15.52 -5.64
CA GLY A 16 10.59 14.97 -5.93
C GLY A 16 10.20 13.99 -4.83
N LEU A 17 8.92 13.94 -4.52
CA LEU A 17 8.41 12.86 -3.70
C LEU A 17 8.47 11.57 -4.52
N VAL A 18 9.22 10.57 -4.04
CA VAL A 18 9.23 9.23 -4.66
C VAL A 18 7.81 8.66 -4.75
N ASP A 19 7.49 8.05 -5.88
CA ASP A 19 6.19 7.47 -6.19
C ASP A 19 6.37 6.28 -7.14
N ASP A 20 5.46 5.31 -7.07
CA ASP A 20 5.40 4.11 -7.93
C ASP A 20 6.75 3.38 -8.10
N PHE A 21 7.22 2.72 -7.04
CA PHE A 21 8.52 2.05 -7.03
C PHE A 21 8.52 0.73 -6.25
N ASP A 22 9.42 -0.17 -6.61
CA ASP A 22 9.78 -1.33 -5.79
C ASP A 22 10.96 -0.95 -4.89
N GLY A 23 10.90 -1.30 -3.61
CA GLY A 23 11.95 -0.94 -2.66
C GLY A 23 11.93 -1.77 -1.39
N THR A 24 12.95 -1.58 -0.58
CA THR A 24 13.09 -2.23 0.73
C THR A 24 12.86 -1.22 1.84
N ILE A 25 12.10 -1.57 2.88
CA ILE A 25 12.06 -0.77 4.11
C ILE A 25 13.40 -0.95 4.83
N ALA A 26 14.33 -0.02 4.63
CA ALA A 26 15.69 -0.10 5.15
C ALA A 26 15.78 0.26 6.64
N ASP A 27 14.99 1.24 7.09
CA ASP A 27 14.91 1.62 8.49
C ASP A 27 13.53 2.22 8.80
N LEU A 28 13.09 2.05 10.05
CA LEU A 28 11.85 2.66 10.51
C LEU A 28 11.97 3.01 12.00
N ARG A 29 11.88 4.31 12.31
CA ARG A 29 12.02 4.84 13.68
C ARG A 29 11.03 5.95 13.98
N PHE A 30 10.71 6.16 15.24
CA PHE A 30 10.06 7.36 15.71
C PHE A 30 11.10 8.40 16.11
N VAL A 31 10.93 9.62 15.61
CA VAL A 31 11.81 10.76 15.92
C VAL A 31 10.98 12.01 16.20
N MET A 32 11.57 12.97 16.91
CA MET A 32 11.02 14.32 17.00
C MET A 32 11.57 15.14 15.83
N THR A 33 10.72 15.89 15.14
CA THR A 33 11.13 16.77 14.04
C THR A 33 10.38 18.08 14.10
N ASP A 34 11.06 19.17 13.74
CA ASP A 34 10.48 20.49 13.50
C ASP A 34 10.27 20.78 12.01
N TYR A 35 10.45 19.77 11.14
CA TYR A 35 10.41 19.90 9.69
C TYR A 35 11.31 21.06 9.19
N ASP A 36 12.55 21.12 9.65
CA ASP A 36 13.52 22.17 9.31
C ASP A 36 13.05 23.56 9.74
N GLY A 37 12.46 23.65 10.94
CA GLY A 37 11.93 24.87 11.53
C GLY A 37 10.57 25.33 10.99
N ASN A 38 9.88 24.51 10.19
CA ASN A 38 8.54 24.81 9.69
C ASN A 38 7.43 24.65 10.75
N VAL A 39 7.72 24.02 11.89
CA VAL A 39 6.83 24.01 13.05
C VAL A 39 7.54 24.54 14.30
N PRO A 40 6.85 25.31 15.16
CA PRO A 40 7.48 25.97 16.30
C PRO A 40 7.90 24.98 17.40
N ASP A 41 7.14 23.90 17.58
CA ASP A 41 7.44 22.85 18.53
C ASP A 41 7.68 21.54 17.76
N PRO A 42 8.79 20.82 18.01
CA PRO A 42 9.02 19.53 17.40
C PRO A 42 7.87 18.56 17.70
N VAL A 43 7.46 17.79 16.69
CA VAL A 43 6.38 16.80 16.79
C VAL A 43 6.92 15.39 16.52
N PRO A 44 6.29 14.36 17.12
CA PRO A 44 6.68 12.98 16.86
C PRO A 44 6.23 12.56 15.45
N VAL A 45 7.14 11.90 14.74
CA VAL A 45 6.90 11.32 13.41
C VAL A 45 7.46 9.91 13.34
N GLY A 46 6.83 9.04 12.55
CA GLY A 46 7.47 7.84 12.02
C GLY A 46 8.33 8.22 10.82
N ARG A 47 9.65 8.09 10.94
CA ARG A 47 10.64 8.19 9.87
C ARG A 47 10.81 6.80 9.26
N ILE A 48 10.40 6.66 8.00
CA ILE A 48 10.56 5.44 7.23
C ILE A 48 11.61 5.71 6.15
N ALA A 49 12.70 4.97 6.15
CA ALA A 49 13.70 4.98 5.10
C ALA A 49 13.48 3.79 4.17
N PHE A 50 13.45 4.08 2.88
CA PHE A 50 13.38 3.10 1.80
C PHE A 50 14.72 3.04 1.09
N ASP A 51 15.21 1.84 0.80
CA ASP A 51 16.28 1.61 -0.15
C ASP A 51 15.64 1.29 -1.52
N ILE A 52 15.93 2.14 -2.50
CA ILE A 52 15.44 2.06 -3.88
C ILE A 52 16.69 1.98 -4.76
N ASP A 53 17.04 0.77 -5.20
CA ASP A 53 18.22 0.53 -6.05
C ASP A 53 19.55 1.06 -5.48
N GLY A 54 19.70 1.09 -4.15
CA GLY A 54 20.89 1.59 -3.45
C GLY A 54 20.78 3.06 -3.02
N GLU A 55 19.69 3.75 -3.35
CA GLU A 55 19.42 5.13 -2.93
C GLU A 55 18.45 5.17 -1.75
N GLU A 56 18.78 5.95 -0.72
CA GLU A 56 17.90 6.14 0.45
C GLU A 56 16.85 7.22 0.16
N SER A 57 15.57 6.88 0.32
CA SER A 57 14.46 7.82 0.32
C SER A 57 13.73 7.82 1.66
N VAL A 58 13.49 9.00 2.23
CA VAL A 58 12.91 9.13 3.57
C VAL A 58 11.50 9.70 3.50
N GLN A 59 10.57 9.07 4.21
CA GLN A 59 9.21 9.54 4.44
C GLN A 59 8.99 9.83 5.91
N LEU A 60 8.38 10.98 6.21
CA LEU A 60 8.01 11.38 7.57
C LEU A 60 6.49 11.38 7.70
N TYR A 61 5.97 10.59 8.63
CA TYR A 61 4.54 10.54 8.94
C TYR A 61 4.30 10.98 10.38
N SER A 62 3.62 12.12 10.57
CA SER A 62 3.17 12.53 11.90
C SER A 62 2.34 11.44 12.58
N VAL A 63 2.68 11.18 13.84
CA VAL A 63 1.97 10.24 14.72
C VAL A 63 1.17 10.96 15.81
N GLY A 64 0.86 12.24 15.60
CA GLY A 64 0.12 13.07 16.54
C GLY A 64 0.94 14.25 17.04
N GLY A 65 0.42 14.92 18.08
CA GLY A 65 1.10 16.05 18.72
C GLY A 65 2.11 15.60 19.77
N ASN A 66 3.11 16.44 20.01
CA ASN A 66 4.13 16.25 21.05
C ASN A 66 3.59 16.18 22.48
N ALA A 67 2.35 16.65 22.70
CA ALA A 67 1.68 16.51 23.98
C ALA A 67 1.06 15.12 24.19
N ASP A 68 0.82 14.36 23.11
CA ASP A 68 0.15 13.06 23.17
C ASP A 68 1.16 11.91 23.19
N PHE A 69 2.19 12.00 22.35
CA PHE A 69 3.18 10.94 22.13
C PHE A 69 4.60 11.52 22.03
N ALA A 70 5.59 10.69 22.37
CA ALA A 70 7.00 10.91 22.09
C ALA A 70 7.66 9.57 21.73
N PRO A 71 8.76 9.56 20.95
CA PRO A 71 9.59 8.36 20.81
C PRO A 71 10.05 7.84 22.17
N ASP A 72 10.18 6.52 22.31
CA ASP A 72 10.90 5.94 23.45
C ASP A 72 12.43 6.08 23.29
N GLU A 73 13.19 5.59 24.26
CA GLU A 73 14.66 5.69 24.27
C GLU A 73 15.32 4.96 23.10
N THR A 74 14.65 3.95 22.52
CA THR A 74 15.17 3.18 21.39
C THR A 74 14.84 3.83 20.05
N GLY A 75 13.85 4.72 20.03
CA GLY A 75 13.25 5.24 18.81
C GLY A 75 12.47 4.18 18.01
N ARG A 76 12.23 2.98 18.56
CA ARG A 76 11.44 1.91 17.92
C ARG A 76 10.00 1.85 18.43
N GLY A 77 9.72 2.44 19.57
CA GLY A 77 8.38 2.55 20.13
C GLY A 77 7.95 4.01 20.35
N LEU A 78 6.68 4.15 20.72
CA LEU A 78 6.11 5.42 21.18
C LEU A 78 5.74 5.32 22.67
N LYS A 79 6.17 6.32 23.43
CA LYS A 79 5.70 6.57 24.79
C LYS A 79 4.48 7.49 24.76
N LYS A 80 3.42 7.05 25.43
CA LYS A 80 2.23 7.85 25.70
C LYS A 80 2.53 8.92 26.77
N LEU A 81 2.18 10.17 26.50
CA LEU A 81 2.39 11.31 27.42
C LEU A 81 1.09 11.80 28.08
N LYS A 82 -0.03 11.79 27.34
CA LYS A 82 -1.36 12.21 27.81
C LYS A 82 -2.39 11.09 27.72
N SER A 83 -3.69 11.40 27.71
CA SER A 83 -4.78 10.42 27.78
C SER A 83 -4.97 9.58 26.52
N LYS A 84 -4.50 10.00 25.34
CA LYS A 84 -4.67 9.24 24.08
C LYS A 84 -4.02 7.86 24.18
N ALA A 85 -4.82 6.81 24.07
CA ALA A 85 -4.37 5.44 24.25
C ALA A 85 -3.73 4.81 23.01
N ALA A 86 -4.05 5.32 21.81
CA ALA A 86 -3.59 4.77 20.55
C ALA A 86 -3.56 5.84 19.45
N LEU A 87 -2.84 5.55 18.37
CA LEU A 87 -2.88 6.31 17.13
C LEU A 87 -4.25 6.16 16.44
N THR A 88 -4.71 7.21 15.75
CA THR A 88 -5.98 7.16 15.03
C THR A 88 -5.83 6.43 13.70
N LYS A 89 -6.92 5.85 13.16
CA LYS A 89 -6.94 5.28 11.80
C LYS A 89 -6.62 6.31 10.70
N THR A 90 -6.79 7.60 11.02
CA THR A 90 -6.45 8.71 10.12
C THR A 90 -4.98 9.12 10.19
N CYS A 91 -4.17 8.50 11.04
CA CYS A 91 -2.73 8.75 11.11
C CYS A 91 -2.03 8.14 9.88
N LYS A 92 -1.22 8.92 9.15
CA LYS A 92 -0.51 8.44 7.94
C LYS A 92 0.39 7.23 8.22
N TYR A 93 1.02 7.20 9.39
CA TYR A 93 1.80 6.04 9.82
C TYR A 93 0.93 4.78 9.97
N ILE A 94 -0.25 4.91 10.58
CA ILE A 94 -1.19 3.78 10.70
C ILE A 94 -1.70 3.34 9.34
N MET A 95 -1.98 4.27 8.42
CA MET A 95 -2.37 3.93 7.04
C MET A 95 -1.27 3.14 6.32
N PHE A 96 -0.01 3.52 6.52
CA PHE A 96 1.13 2.78 5.97
C PHE A 96 1.22 1.36 6.54
N VAL A 97 1.18 1.21 7.88
CA VAL A 97 1.23 -0.12 8.51
C VAL A 97 0.03 -0.99 8.11
N ASP A 98 -1.18 -0.42 8.06
CA ASP A 98 -2.38 -1.11 7.58
C ASP A 98 -2.23 -1.54 6.11
N SER A 99 -1.60 -0.73 5.26
CA SER A 99 -1.32 -1.11 3.87
C SER A 99 -0.34 -2.27 3.74
N LEU A 100 0.62 -2.42 4.66
CA LEU A 100 1.50 -3.60 4.71
C LEU A 100 0.69 -4.86 5.03
N VAL A 101 -0.14 -4.81 6.07
CA VAL A 101 -0.98 -5.95 6.47
C VAL A 101 -1.94 -6.35 5.35
N GLN A 102 -2.58 -5.37 4.71
CA GLN A 102 -3.48 -5.61 3.56
C GLN A 102 -2.74 -6.15 2.34
N SER A 103 -1.43 -5.92 2.22
CA SER A 103 -0.59 -6.45 1.15
C SER A 103 0.05 -7.80 1.48
N GLY A 104 -0.35 -8.43 2.60
CA GLY A 104 0.10 -9.76 2.99
C GLY A 104 1.09 -9.80 4.16
N PHE A 105 1.40 -8.67 4.82
CA PHE A 105 2.28 -8.70 5.98
C PHE A 105 1.57 -9.40 7.14
N PRO A 106 2.16 -10.45 7.73
CA PRO A 106 1.46 -11.26 8.72
C PRO A 106 1.33 -10.49 10.04
N LEU A 107 0.08 -10.31 10.49
CA LEU A 107 -0.27 -9.49 11.66
C LEU A 107 0.43 -9.96 12.96
N ASN A 108 0.68 -11.27 13.10
CA ASN A 108 1.39 -11.84 14.25
C ASN A 108 2.89 -11.50 14.28
N ARG A 109 3.48 -11.00 13.18
CA ARG A 109 4.85 -10.47 13.15
C ARG A 109 4.92 -8.98 13.48
N LEU A 110 3.79 -8.29 13.59
CA LEU A 110 3.79 -6.90 14.05
C LEU A 110 3.95 -6.85 15.57
N ASP A 111 5.01 -6.21 16.05
CA ASP A 111 5.15 -5.91 17.47
C ASP A 111 4.42 -4.59 17.77
N PRO A 112 3.44 -4.57 18.70
CA PRO A 112 2.72 -3.34 19.03
C PRO A 112 3.58 -2.27 19.71
N LYS A 113 4.78 -2.60 20.18
CA LYS A 113 5.71 -1.71 20.88
C LYS A 113 6.99 -1.42 20.11
N ASP A 114 7.29 -2.20 19.08
CA ASP A 114 8.53 -2.09 18.30
C ASP A 114 8.22 -2.09 16.80
N CYS A 115 8.55 -0.99 16.13
CA CYS A 115 8.31 -0.82 14.71
C CYS A 115 9.38 -1.47 13.80
N SER A 116 10.40 -2.13 14.35
CA SER A 116 11.48 -2.77 13.60
C SER A 116 11.06 -4.05 12.89
N SER A 117 9.92 -4.65 13.26
CA SER A 117 9.53 -5.94 12.71
C SER A 117 9.20 -5.93 11.22
N VAL A 118 8.98 -4.75 10.63
CA VAL A 118 8.75 -4.56 9.19
C VAL A 118 10.02 -4.21 8.40
N ILE A 119 11.15 -3.97 9.08
CA ILE A 119 12.43 -3.63 8.42
C ILE A 119 12.93 -4.84 7.63
N GLY A 120 13.33 -4.60 6.39
CA GLY A 120 13.70 -5.65 5.42
C GLY A 120 12.53 -6.16 4.58
N THR A 121 11.32 -5.64 4.78
CA THR A 121 10.20 -5.93 3.87
C THR A 121 10.50 -5.32 2.51
N VAL A 122 10.44 -6.12 1.46
CA VAL A 122 10.52 -5.67 0.07
C VAL A 122 9.11 -5.60 -0.49
N GLY A 123 8.75 -4.49 -1.10
CA GLY A 123 7.40 -4.29 -1.62
C GLY A 123 7.33 -3.25 -2.74
N HIS A 124 6.15 -3.20 -3.36
CA HIS A 124 5.76 -2.18 -4.33
C HIS A 124 4.99 -1.07 -3.62
N PHE A 125 5.47 0.17 -3.74
CA PHE A 125 4.96 1.34 -3.03
C PHE A 125 4.42 2.39 -4.02
N LEU A 126 3.22 2.87 -3.73
CA LEU A 126 2.50 3.83 -4.57
C LEU A 126 1.87 4.92 -3.70
N ARG A 127 1.92 6.18 -4.14
CA ARG A 127 1.20 7.27 -3.49
C ARG A 127 -0.26 7.23 -3.86
N LYS A 128 -1.11 7.27 -2.84
CA LYS A 128 -2.56 7.43 -3.01
C LYS A 128 -3.01 8.73 -2.38
N ALA A 129 -3.93 9.41 -3.06
CA ALA A 129 -4.64 10.56 -2.49
C ALA A 129 -5.50 10.08 -1.30
N VAL A 130 -5.43 10.81 -0.19
CA VAL A 130 -6.20 10.51 1.02
C VAL A 130 -7.06 11.71 1.38
N GLU A 131 -8.35 11.45 1.54
CA GLU A 131 -9.30 12.44 2.05
C GLU A 131 -9.43 12.34 3.57
N PHE A 132 -9.05 13.41 4.27
CA PHE A 132 -9.25 13.52 5.70
C PHE A 132 -10.60 14.16 5.99
N LYS A 133 -11.57 13.37 6.48
CA LYS A 133 -12.88 13.89 6.90
C LYS A 133 -12.70 14.93 8.01
N GLY A 134 -13.26 16.12 7.83
CA GLY A 134 -13.34 17.16 8.86
C GLY A 134 -12.27 18.26 8.81
N LEU A 135 -11.24 18.17 7.95
CA LEU A 135 -10.36 19.31 7.67
C LEU A 135 -10.92 20.11 6.50
N LYS A 136 -11.26 21.39 6.72
CA LYS A 136 -11.56 22.32 5.63
C LYS A 136 -10.26 22.65 4.90
N ARG A 137 -10.07 22.10 3.70
CA ARG A 137 -8.94 22.46 2.83
C ARG A 137 -9.12 23.89 2.31
N LYS A 138 -8.01 24.61 2.14
CA LYS A 138 -8.00 25.88 1.37
C LYS A 138 -8.12 25.56 -0.12
N LYS A 139 -8.60 26.53 -0.91
CA LYS A 139 -8.93 26.36 -2.34
C LYS A 139 -7.75 25.91 -3.23
N ASP A 140 -6.51 26.07 -2.74
CA ASP A 140 -5.27 25.76 -3.47
C ASP A 140 -4.38 24.73 -2.76
N ASP A 141 -4.93 24.01 -1.78
CA ASP A 141 -4.18 23.00 -1.02
C ASP A 141 -4.01 21.74 -1.87
N ARG A 142 -2.77 21.29 -2.07
CA ARG A 142 -2.50 20.05 -2.83
C ARG A 142 -3.16 18.87 -2.15
N ASP A 143 -3.60 17.89 -2.95
CA ASP A 143 -4.12 16.65 -2.41
C ASP A 143 -3.09 16.00 -1.49
N SER A 144 -3.50 15.73 -0.26
CA SER A 144 -2.63 15.04 0.69
C SER A 144 -2.47 13.60 0.23
N THR A 145 -1.27 13.25 -0.24
CA THR A 145 -0.95 11.88 -0.60
C THR A 145 -0.26 11.15 0.56
N VAL A 146 -0.35 9.83 0.54
CA VAL A 146 0.36 8.92 1.43
C VAL A 146 0.98 7.83 0.56
N LEU A 147 2.26 7.54 0.77
CA LEU A 147 2.93 6.41 0.14
C LEU A 147 2.53 5.13 0.89
N LEU A 148 1.93 4.18 0.17
CA LEU A 148 1.35 2.96 0.72
C LEU A 148 1.96 1.75 0.03
N CYS A 149 2.11 0.64 0.77
CA CYS A 149 2.43 -0.65 0.18
C CYS A 149 1.20 -1.17 -0.57
N THR A 150 1.40 -1.65 -1.78
CA THR A 150 0.33 -2.22 -2.61
C THR A 150 0.55 -3.70 -2.94
N LYS A 151 1.78 -4.18 -2.77
CA LYS A 151 2.17 -5.59 -2.93
C LYS A 151 3.43 -5.85 -2.12
N ILE A 152 3.47 -6.94 -1.36
CA ILE A 152 4.70 -7.45 -0.77
C ILE A 152 5.39 -8.37 -1.77
N ILE A 153 6.69 -8.17 -1.96
CA ILE A 153 7.55 -8.99 -2.80
C ILE A 153 8.25 -10.05 -1.94
N SER A 154 8.76 -9.67 -0.77
CA SER A 154 9.33 -10.61 0.21
C SER A 154 9.23 -10.05 1.64
N LEU A 155 9.09 -10.95 2.62
CA LEU A 155 9.07 -10.56 4.02
C LEU A 155 10.48 -10.38 4.60
N PRO A 156 10.62 -9.72 5.76
CA PRO A 156 11.90 -9.59 6.45
C PRO A 156 12.54 -10.95 6.73
N GLY A 157 13.80 -11.11 6.29
CA GLY A 157 14.61 -12.30 6.53
C GLY A 157 14.29 -13.49 5.63
N GLU A 158 13.31 -13.39 4.73
CA GLU A 158 13.22 -14.30 3.60
C GLU A 158 14.32 -13.94 2.61
N ASP A 159 14.81 -14.92 1.84
CA ASP A 159 15.67 -14.68 0.69
C ASP A 159 14.85 -13.97 -0.40
N GLY A 160 14.50 -12.71 -0.12
CA GLY A 160 14.01 -11.76 -1.09
C GLY A 160 15.10 -11.64 -2.12
N GLY A 161 14.90 -12.36 -3.23
CA GLY A 161 15.87 -12.45 -4.29
C GLY A 161 16.42 -11.06 -4.57
N LYS A 162 17.74 -10.94 -4.59
CA LYS A 162 18.48 -9.75 -5.04
C LYS A 162 18.14 -9.49 -6.52
N GLY A 163 16.91 -9.07 -6.77
CA GLY A 163 16.39 -8.69 -8.05
C GLY A 163 16.84 -7.27 -8.30
N LYS A 164 17.96 -7.13 -9.01
CA LYS A 164 18.27 -5.91 -9.75
C LYS A 164 16.99 -5.40 -10.41
N ALA A 165 16.55 -4.20 -10.07
CA ALA A 165 15.51 -3.54 -10.83
C ALA A 165 15.94 -3.45 -12.30
N LYS A 166 15.19 -4.14 -13.15
CA LYS A 166 15.13 -3.87 -14.57
C LYS A 166 13.83 -4.42 -15.10
N GLY A 167 12.83 -3.55 -15.20
CA GLY A 167 11.69 -3.78 -16.06
C GLY A 167 10.37 -3.32 -15.47
N LYS A 168 9.89 -2.20 -16.00
CA LYS A 168 8.48 -1.85 -16.20
C LYS A 168 7.58 -3.10 -16.11
N SER A 169 6.97 -3.33 -14.96
CA SER A 169 6.14 -4.51 -14.73
C SER A 169 4.75 -4.29 -15.32
N LYS A 170 4.56 -4.94 -16.46
CA LYS A 170 3.28 -5.46 -16.95
C LYS A 170 2.59 -6.18 -15.79
N SER A 171 1.28 -5.93 -15.58
CA SER A 171 0.44 -6.53 -14.53
C SER A 171 0.88 -7.96 -14.19
N ALA A 172 1.35 -8.15 -12.96
CA ALA A 172 1.63 -9.48 -12.44
C ALA A 172 0.31 -10.26 -12.36
N ALA A 173 0.32 -11.48 -12.89
CA ALA A 173 -0.76 -12.43 -12.79
C ALA A 173 -1.22 -12.61 -11.33
N PRO A 174 -2.50 -12.92 -11.11
CA PRO A 174 -3.00 -13.18 -9.76
C PRO A 174 -2.32 -14.41 -9.18
N ASP A 175 -2.29 -14.52 -7.84
CA ASP A 175 -2.00 -15.77 -7.15
C ASP A 175 -2.86 -16.88 -7.76
N ASP A 176 -2.24 -17.85 -8.47
CA ASP A 176 -2.94 -18.84 -9.30
C ASP A 176 -4.04 -19.56 -8.50
N THR A 177 -3.84 -19.73 -7.19
CA THR A 177 -4.81 -20.34 -6.29
C THR A 177 -6.10 -19.53 -6.11
N LEU A 178 -5.99 -18.22 -5.93
CA LEU A 178 -7.15 -17.32 -5.86
C LEU A 178 -7.77 -17.15 -7.24
N ALA A 179 -6.94 -17.06 -8.29
CA ALA A 179 -7.37 -16.95 -9.66
C ALA A 179 -8.29 -18.11 -10.07
N ASP A 180 -7.90 -19.34 -9.70
CA ASP A 180 -8.64 -20.55 -10.03
C ASP A 180 -9.89 -20.72 -9.16
N ALA A 181 -9.80 -20.39 -7.87
CA ALA A 181 -10.97 -20.36 -7.00
C ALA A 181 -12.04 -19.38 -7.51
N VAL A 182 -11.63 -18.18 -7.91
CA VAL A 182 -12.53 -17.17 -8.49
C VAL A 182 -13.12 -17.67 -9.81
N ALA A 183 -12.33 -18.32 -10.67
CA ALA A 183 -12.81 -18.89 -11.92
C ALA A 183 -13.92 -19.93 -11.70
N GLY A 184 -13.73 -20.86 -10.75
CA GLY A 184 -14.75 -21.85 -10.39
C GLY A 184 -16.05 -21.22 -9.89
N ILE A 185 -15.96 -20.15 -9.09
CA ILE A 185 -17.15 -19.45 -8.60
C ILE A 185 -17.85 -18.69 -9.75
N ILE A 186 -17.09 -18.07 -10.66
CA ILE A 186 -17.66 -17.41 -11.85
C ILE A 186 -18.42 -18.41 -12.71
N GLN A 187 -17.87 -19.61 -12.95
CA GLN A 187 -18.58 -20.67 -13.67
C GLN A 187 -19.90 -21.03 -13.00
N GLY A 188 -19.90 -21.21 -11.67
CA GLY A 188 -21.13 -21.46 -10.91
C GLY A 188 -22.18 -20.38 -11.14
N VAL A 189 -21.76 -19.10 -11.10
CA VAL A 189 -22.65 -17.97 -11.37
C VAL A 189 -23.16 -17.96 -12.82
N ILE A 190 -22.33 -18.28 -13.81
CA ILE A 190 -22.77 -18.34 -15.21
C ILE A 190 -23.82 -19.45 -15.38
N ILE A 191 -23.57 -20.64 -14.81
CA ILE A 191 -24.49 -21.79 -14.86
C ILE A 191 -25.84 -21.44 -14.19
N GLU A 192 -25.82 -20.76 -13.04
CA GLU A 192 -27.02 -20.30 -12.35
C GLU A 192 -27.83 -19.23 -13.11
N ASN A 193 -27.21 -18.53 -14.07
CA ASN A 193 -27.84 -17.51 -14.90
C ASN A 193 -28.07 -18.04 -16.34
N ASP A 194 -28.52 -19.29 -16.48
CA ASP A 194 -28.87 -19.90 -17.76
C ASP A 194 -27.71 -19.96 -18.78
N GLY A 195 -26.47 -20.05 -18.28
CA GLY A 195 -25.28 -20.16 -19.12
C GLY A 195 -24.73 -18.82 -19.64
N GLU A 196 -25.32 -17.69 -19.26
CA GLU A 196 -24.82 -16.36 -19.62
C GLU A 196 -24.97 -15.32 -18.50
N VAL A 197 -23.97 -14.44 -18.33
CA VAL A 197 -24.07 -13.35 -17.35
C VAL A 197 -23.39 -12.07 -17.85
N ALA A 198 -24.10 -10.95 -17.77
CA ALA A 198 -23.51 -9.64 -18.04
C ALA A 198 -22.51 -9.27 -16.92
N LYS A 199 -21.34 -8.72 -17.26
CA LYS A 199 -20.32 -8.31 -16.27
C LYS A 199 -20.87 -7.41 -15.16
N LYS A 200 -21.79 -6.50 -15.50
CA LYS A 200 -22.47 -5.62 -14.53
C LYS A 200 -23.27 -6.40 -13.48
N ASN A 201 -23.79 -7.57 -13.84
CA ASN A 201 -24.55 -8.45 -12.98
C ASN A 201 -23.64 -9.47 -12.27
N LEU A 202 -22.53 -9.86 -12.89
CA LEU A 202 -21.54 -10.79 -12.35
C LEU A 202 -21.06 -10.34 -10.96
N LEU A 203 -20.61 -9.09 -10.81
CA LEU A 203 -20.13 -8.59 -9.51
C LEU A 203 -21.22 -8.62 -8.43
N SER A 204 -22.47 -8.33 -8.81
CA SER A 204 -23.61 -8.37 -7.89
C SER A 204 -23.95 -9.80 -7.47
N ALA A 205 -23.81 -10.77 -8.37
CA ALA A 205 -24.02 -12.19 -8.09
C ALA A 205 -22.89 -12.77 -7.23
N LEU A 206 -21.63 -12.49 -7.58
CA LEU A 206 -20.46 -12.89 -6.79
C LEU A 206 -20.51 -12.33 -5.36
N PHE A 207 -20.92 -11.08 -5.18
CA PHE A 207 -21.06 -10.50 -3.84
C PHE A 207 -22.10 -11.22 -2.97
N LYS A 208 -23.11 -11.85 -3.61
CA LYS A 208 -24.16 -12.61 -2.91
C LYS A 208 -23.79 -14.07 -2.69
N SER A 209 -22.90 -14.64 -3.51
CA SER A 209 -22.43 -16.03 -3.41
C SER A 209 -21.79 -16.31 -2.04
N GLU A 210 -22.16 -17.45 -1.44
CA GLU A 210 -21.57 -17.92 -0.19
C GLU A 210 -20.10 -18.35 -0.39
N ASP A 211 -19.73 -18.81 -1.58
CA ASP A 211 -18.36 -19.24 -1.90
C ASP A 211 -17.39 -18.06 -1.87
N VAL A 212 -17.78 -16.92 -2.45
CA VAL A 212 -16.99 -15.67 -2.33
C VAL A 212 -16.89 -15.21 -0.88
N LYS A 213 -17.94 -15.43 -0.08
CA LYS A 213 -17.93 -15.10 1.36
C LYS A 213 -17.07 -16.07 2.18
N ALA A 214 -16.78 -17.26 1.67
CA ALA A 214 -15.90 -18.22 2.31
C ALA A 214 -14.41 -17.96 2.00
N LEU A 215 -14.10 -17.18 0.95
CA LEU A 215 -12.72 -16.81 0.62
C LEU A 215 -12.11 -15.88 1.68
N ASP A 216 -10.84 -16.12 1.98
CA ASP A 216 -10.02 -15.27 2.85
C ASP A 216 -9.82 -13.87 2.24
N ASP A 217 -9.57 -13.79 0.93
CA ASP A 217 -9.43 -12.52 0.19
C ASP A 217 -10.62 -12.22 -0.74
N LYS A 218 -11.74 -11.83 -0.12
CA LYS A 218 -12.95 -11.42 -0.85
C LYS A 218 -12.73 -10.20 -1.75
N LYS A 219 -11.87 -9.27 -1.33
CA LYS A 219 -11.63 -8.03 -2.09
C LYS A 219 -10.79 -8.31 -3.32
N GLY A 220 -9.77 -9.15 -3.21
CA GLY A 220 -9.00 -9.66 -4.33
C GLY A 220 -9.87 -10.42 -5.32
N ALA A 221 -10.75 -11.31 -4.83
CA ALA A 221 -11.71 -12.03 -5.66
C ALA A 221 -12.61 -11.11 -6.49
N LEU A 222 -13.23 -10.12 -5.86
CA LEU A 222 -14.09 -9.15 -6.55
C LEU A 222 -13.29 -8.28 -7.53
N LYS A 223 -12.04 -7.94 -7.20
CA LYS A 223 -11.15 -7.19 -8.09
C LYS A 223 -10.81 -8.01 -9.34
N LEU A 224 -10.51 -9.30 -9.18
CA LEU A 224 -10.24 -10.21 -10.30
C LEU A 224 -11.44 -10.37 -11.23
N ALA A 225 -12.61 -10.62 -10.67
CA ALA A 225 -13.84 -10.69 -11.44
C ALA A 225 -14.22 -9.38 -12.15
N SER A 226 -13.63 -8.25 -11.73
CA SER A 226 -13.83 -6.95 -12.37
C SER A 226 -12.82 -6.66 -13.49
N ASP A 227 -11.74 -7.43 -13.60
CA ASP A 227 -10.65 -7.23 -14.56
C ASP A 227 -10.94 -7.92 -15.89
N ASP A 228 -11.09 -7.14 -16.97
CA ASP A 228 -11.32 -7.68 -18.32
C ASP A 228 -10.19 -8.59 -18.80
N THR A 229 -8.96 -8.36 -18.36
CA THR A 229 -7.80 -9.17 -18.75
C THR A 229 -7.92 -10.58 -18.20
N PHE A 230 -8.36 -10.70 -16.94
CA PHE A 230 -8.61 -11.98 -16.29
C PHE A 230 -9.80 -12.72 -16.92
N LEU A 231 -10.90 -12.00 -17.20
CA LEU A 231 -12.07 -12.62 -17.83
C LEU A 231 -11.78 -13.12 -19.25
N LYS A 232 -10.82 -12.53 -19.97
CA LYS A 232 -10.39 -12.97 -21.32
C LYS A 232 -9.30 -14.03 -21.31
N SER A 233 -8.61 -14.24 -20.19
CA SER A 233 -7.47 -15.17 -20.14
C SER A 233 -7.86 -16.61 -19.86
N ARG A 234 -9.15 -16.87 -19.69
CA ARG A 234 -9.74 -18.13 -19.23
C ARG A 234 -10.41 -18.83 -20.42
N ASP A 235 -10.29 -20.15 -20.49
CA ASP A 235 -10.81 -21.00 -21.57
C ASP A 235 -12.16 -21.65 -21.19
N GLU A 236 -12.60 -21.47 -19.95
CA GLU A 236 -13.83 -22.09 -19.46
C GLU A 236 -15.10 -21.30 -19.81
N TRP A 237 -14.95 -20.08 -20.34
CA TRP A 237 -16.03 -19.25 -20.85
C TRP A 237 -15.51 -18.31 -21.93
N THR A 238 -16.43 -17.75 -22.72
CA THR A 238 -16.14 -16.63 -23.63
C THR A 238 -16.53 -15.32 -22.98
N TYR A 239 -15.72 -14.26 -23.18
CA TYR A 239 -16.03 -12.91 -22.70
C TYR A 239 -15.95 -11.88 -23.84
N GLU A 240 -17.11 -11.48 -24.33
CA GLU A 240 -17.29 -10.54 -25.43
C GLU A 240 -18.34 -9.48 -25.10
N GLU A 241 -18.10 -8.22 -25.49
CA GLU A 241 -19.04 -7.10 -25.32
C GLU A 241 -19.61 -6.91 -23.90
N GLY A 242 -18.85 -7.32 -22.87
CA GLY A 242 -19.30 -7.23 -21.48
C GLY A 242 -20.21 -8.37 -21.02
N MET A 243 -20.25 -9.48 -21.76
CA MET A 243 -21.05 -10.67 -21.48
C MET A 243 -20.16 -11.90 -21.39
N LEU A 244 -20.36 -12.72 -20.35
CA LEU A 244 -19.74 -14.03 -20.21
C LEU A 244 -20.71 -15.12 -20.63
N LYS A 245 -20.24 -16.13 -21.35
CA LYS A 245 -21.02 -17.30 -21.76
C LYS A 245 -20.20 -18.57 -21.58
N MET A 246 -20.81 -19.63 -21.05
CA MET A 246 -20.18 -20.95 -21.05
C MET A 246 -19.96 -21.41 -22.50
N GLU A 247 -18.79 -21.99 -22.77
CA GLU A 247 -18.57 -22.77 -23.98
C GLU A 247 -19.26 -24.15 -23.92
#